data_AF-A0A352FRP8-F1
#
_entry.id   AF-A0A352FRP8-F1
#
_cell.length_a   1.000
_cell.length_b   1.000
_cell.length_c   1.000
_cell.angle_alpha   90.00
_cell.angle_beta   90.00
_cell.angle_gamma   90.00
#
_symmetry.space_group_name_H-M   'P 1'
#
loop_
_entity.id
_entity.type
_entity.pdbx_description
1 polymer ?
#
loop_
_entity_poly.entity_id
_entity_poly.type
_entity_poly.pdbx_seq_one_letter_code
_entity_poly.pdbx_strand_id
1 'polypeptide(L)' 'MAYLFPGQGSQHPGMGKDLAEKFPAARQVFEEAD' A
#
# COMPACT_ATOMS: atom_id res chain seq x y z
N MET A 1 -21.74 -5.46 -0.19
CA MET A 1 -20.56 -5.00 0.55
C MET A 1 -19.86 -3.96 -0.31
N ALA A 2 -19.38 -2.87 0.28
CA ALA A 2 -18.67 -1.82 -0.44
C ALA A 2 -17.33 -1.56 0.24
N TYR A 3 -16.28 -1.36 -0.56
CA TYR A 3 -14.96 -0.96 -0.10
C TYR A 3 -14.74 0.49 -0.49
N LEU A 4 -14.31 1.30 0.48
CA LEU A 4 -13.97 2.70 0.27
C LEU A 4 -12.47 2.86 0.42
N PHE A 5 -11.86 3.60 -0.52
CA PHE A 5 -10.43 3.88 -0.52
C PHE A 5 -10.22 5.35 -0.14
N PRO A 6 -9.30 5.66 0.79
CA PRO A 6 -9.05 7.03 1.23
C PRO A 6 -8.43 7.87 0.10
N GLY A 7 -8.75 9.16 0.10
CA GLY A 7 -8.23 10.13 -0.86
C GLY A 7 -6.91 10.79 -0.43
N GLN A 8 -6.55 11.87 -1.11
CA GLN A 8 -5.35 12.65 -0.80
C GLN A 8 -5.42 13.26 0.61
N GLY A 9 -4.26 13.37 1.27
CA GLY A 9 -4.11 13.94 2.62
C GLY A 9 -4.00 12.89 3.72
N SER A 10 -4.29 11.61 3.45
CA SER A 10 -4.11 10.52 4.42
C SER A 10 -2.71 9.89 4.40
N GLN A 11 -1.86 10.28 3.45
CA GLN A 11 -0.52 9.70 3.30
C GLN A 11 0.44 10.18 4.40
N HIS A 12 1.36 9.30 4.79
CA HIS A 12 2.43 9.61 5.74
C HIS A 12 3.71 8.82 5.39
N PRO A 13 4.90 9.28 5.82
CA PRO A 13 6.15 8.56 5.58
C PRO A 13 6.07 7.10 6.07
N GLY A 14 6.53 6.17 5.23
CA GLY A 14 6.52 4.73 5.53
C GLY A 14 5.17 4.02 5.33
N MET A 15 4.12 4.70 4.86
CA MET A 15 2.85 4.07 4.51
C MET A 15 3.07 2.91 3.52
N GLY A 16 2.49 1.74 3.80
CA GLY A 16 2.61 0.55 2.95
C GLY A 16 3.83 -0.34 3.22
N LYS A 17 4.83 0.13 3.97
CA LYS A 17 6.07 -0.62 4.23
C LYS A 17 5.83 -1.96 4.93
N ASP A 18 5.15 -1.95 6.07
CA ASP A 18 4.80 -3.17 6.81
C ASP A 18 4.00 -4.18 5.97
N LEU A 19 3.17 -3.68 5.05
CA LEU A 19 2.36 -4.51 4.16
C LEU A 19 3.25 -5.20 3.12
N ALA A 20 4.17 -4.45 2.50
CA ALA A 20 5.14 -5.00 1.56
C ALA A 20 6.10 -6.00 2.23
N GLU A 21 6.53 -5.76 3.47
CA GLU A 21 7.41 -6.67 4.21
C GLU A 21 6.73 -7.99 4.57
N LYS A 22 5.45 -7.96 4.94
CA LYS A 22 4.73 -9.14 5.45
C LYS A 22 4.05 -9.96 4.35
N PHE A 23 3.69 -9.33 3.22
CA PHE A 23 2.88 -9.97 2.20
C PHE A 23 3.56 -9.89 0.83
N PRO A 24 4.00 -11.03 0.25
CA PRO A 24 4.66 -11.05 -1.05
C PRO A 24 3.83 -10.41 -2.17
N ALA A 25 2.50 -10.57 -2.16
CA ALA A 25 1.62 -9.96 -3.15
C ALA A 25 1.63 -8.42 -3.10
N ALA A 26 1.72 -7.83 -1.91
CA ALA A 26 1.84 -6.38 -1.78
C ALA A 26 3.21 -5.91 -2.28
N ARG A 27 4.29 -6.60 -1.91
CA ARG A 27 5.65 -6.28 -2.36
C ARG A 27 5.76 -6.22 -3.90
N GLN A 28 5.20 -7.20 -4.60
CA GLN A 28 5.23 -7.25 -6.06
C GLN A 28 4.57 -6.03 -6.72
N VAL A 29 3.48 -5.53 -6.14
CA VAL A 29 2.81 -4.31 -6.65
C VAL A 29 3.67 -3.07 -6.48
N PHE A 30 4.41 -2.96 -5.36
CA PHE A 30 5.39 -1.87 -5.19
C PHE A 30 6.56 -2.00 -6.18
N GLU A 31 7.11 -3.21 -6.35
CA GLU A 31 8.21 -3.48 -7.28
C GLU A 31 7.84 -3.20 -8.76
N GLU A 32 6.59 -3.36 -9.16
CA GLU A 32 6.10 -3.02 -10.51
C GLU A 32 5.94 -1.50 -10.73
N ALA A 33 5.73 -0.74 -9.64
CA ALA A 33 5.43 0.68 -9.68
C ALA A 33 6.65 1.59 -9.45
N ASP A 34 7.78 1.05 -8.96
CA ASP A 34 9.07 1.73 -8.84
C ASP A 34 9.71 2.04 -10.21
#